data_AF-A0A7S2NFP7-F1
#
_entry.id   AF-A0A7S2NFP7-F1
#
_cell.length_a   1.000
_cell.length_b   1.000
_cell.length_c   1.000
_cell.angle_alpha   90.00
_cell.angle_beta   90.00
_cell.angle_gamma   90.00
#
_symmetry.space_group_name_H-M   'P 1'
#
loop_
_entity.id
_entity.type
_entity.pdbx_description
1 polymer ?
#
loop_
_entity_poly.entity_id
_entity_poly.type
_entity_poly.pdbx_seq_one_letter_code
_entity_poly.pdbx_strand_id
1 'polypeptide(L)'
;MAWRSRPCGLLVAASALGTVALFEKDDCRCGSNATDGLTGCCTDEDLFGGLCYKRCELLTNGRFAFRSAPNTCCNSAVLADCWLWGSSASNGIGCEGYGVSSSGGCAQFPCSHTEQTLDYTGKSIV
;
A
#
# COMPACT_ATOMS: atom_id res chain seq x y z
N MET A 1 -5.46 -10.37 -24.68
CA MET A 1 -4.94 -11.11 -23.50
C MET A 1 -5.63 -10.56 -22.27
N ALA A 2 -6.26 -11.46 -21.52
CA ALA A 2 -7.20 -11.17 -20.45
C ALA A 2 -6.48 -10.67 -19.18
N TRP A 3 -6.95 -9.56 -18.61
CA TRP A 3 -6.76 -9.27 -17.20
C TRP A 3 -8.12 -9.32 -16.51
N ARG A 4 -8.22 -10.26 -15.58
CA ARG A 4 -9.41 -10.59 -14.81
C ARG A 4 -9.10 -10.14 -13.39
N SER A 5 -9.39 -8.89 -13.07
CA SER A 5 -9.29 -8.36 -11.70
C SER A 5 -10.65 -7.74 -11.35
N ARG A 6 -11.26 -8.32 -10.32
CA ARG A 6 -12.56 -7.96 -9.76
C ARG A 6 -12.35 -6.72 -8.86
N PRO A 7 -13.26 -5.73 -8.84
CA PRO A 7 -13.31 -4.81 -7.73
C PRO A 7 -14.30 -5.30 -6.67
N CYS A 8 -13.93 -5.11 -5.41
CA CYS A 8 -14.86 -5.07 -4.30
C CYS A 8 -15.66 -3.76 -4.42
N GLY A 9 -16.95 -3.85 -4.76
CA GLY A 9 -17.87 -2.70 -4.79
C GLY A 9 -18.19 -2.21 -6.20
N LEU A 10 -19.28 -2.70 -6.78
CA LEU A 10 -19.87 -2.15 -8.00
C LEU A 10 -20.92 -1.11 -7.58
N LEU A 11 -20.62 0.19 -7.69
CA LEU A 11 -21.65 1.24 -7.63
C LEU A 11 -21.99 1.66 -9.06
N VAL A 12 -23.11 1.13 -9.56
CA VAL A 12 -23.71 1.60 -10.82
C VAL A 12 -24.45 2.91 -10.51
N ALA A 13 -23.88 4.06 -10.87
CA ALA A 13 -24.60 5.32 -10.87
C ALA A 13 -25.32 5.50 -12.21
N ALA A 14 -26.63 5.29 -12.22
CA ALA A 14 -27.46 5.64 -13.37
C ALA A 14 -27.64 7.17 -13.40
N SER A 15 -27.07 7.85 -14.39
CA SER A 15 -27.40 9.25 -14.68
C SER A 15 -28.27 9.33 -15.95
N ALA A 16 -29.00 10.43 -16.11
CA ALA A 16 -30.08 10.58 -17.09
C ALA A 16 -29.66 10.49 -18.58
N LEU A 17 -28.36 10.33 -18.88
CA LEU A 17 -27.81 10.22 -20.24
C LEU A 17 -27.28 8.81 -20.58
N GLY A 18 -27.40 7.84 -19.67
CA GLY A 18 -26.96 6.46 -19.87
C GLY A 18 -26.29 5.86 -18.63
N THR A 19 -26.05 4.55 -18.67
CA THR A 19 -25.28 3.84 -17.64
C THR A 19 -23.80 4.16 -17.79
N VAL A 20 -23.23 4.93 -16.86
CA VAL A 20 -21.78 5.03 -16.68
C VAL A 20 -21.36 3.96 -15.68
N ALA A 21 -20.36 3.16 -16.03
CA ALA A 21 -19.72 2.26 -15.08
C ALA A 21 -18.56 3.03 -14.44
N LEU A 22 -18.67 3.32 -13.14
CA LEU A 22 -17.51 3.74 -12.37
C LEU A 22 -16.61 2.52 -12.23
N PHE A 23 -15.56 2.46 -13.04
CA PHE A 23 -14.49 1.50 -12.87
C PHE A 23 -13.40 2.17 -12.04
N GLU A 24 -13.34 1.83 -10.75
CA GLU A 24 -12.10 1.99 -9.98
C GLU A 24 -11.07 1.08 -10.65
N LYS A 25 -10.24 1.66 -11.52
CA LYS A 25 -9.05 0.99 -12.03
C LYS A 25 -8.04 1.00 -10.90
N ASP A 26 -8.22 0.09 -9.96
CA ASP A 26 -7.26 -0.18 -8.91
C ASP A 26 -6.07 -0.91 -9.55
N ASP A 27 -5.13 -0.17 -10.15
CA ASP A 27 -3.83 -0.70 -10.59
C ASP A 27 -2.92 -0.89 -9.37
N CYS A 28 -3.46 -1.60 -8.36
CA CYS A 28 -2.84 -1.76 -7.07
C CYS A 28 -1.89 -2.96 -7.11
N ARG A 29 -0.64 -2.74 -6.70
CA ARG A 29 0.44 -3.75 -6.75
C ARG A 29 0.29 -4.89 -5.74
N CYS A 30 -0.79 -4.92 -4.97
CA CYS A 30 -0.91 -5.79 -3.80
C CYS A 30 -1.09 -7.29 -4.12
N GLY A 31 -1.06 -7.68 -5.38
CA GLY A 31 -1.14 -9.08 -5.79
C GLY A 31 -2.45 -9.70 -5.28
N SER A 32 -2.34 -10.70 -4.39
CA SER A 32 -3.49 -11.33 -3.73
C SER A 32 -3.97 -10.61 -2.46
N ASN A 33 -3.26 -9.58 -2.01
CA ASN A 33 -3.58 -8.85 -0.79
C ASN A 33 -4.45 -7.62 -1.07
N ALA A 34 -5.33 -7.27 -0.13
CA ALA A 34 -6.13 -6.07 -0.23
C ALA A 34 -5.26 -4.81 -0.04
N THR A 35 -5.63 -3.71 -0.69
CA THR A 35 -5.15 -2.38 -0.35
C THR A 35 -5.90 -1.84 0.87
N ASP A 36 -5.21 -1.08 1.69
CA ASP A 36 -5.81 -0.20 2.68
C ASP A 36 -6.30 1.06 1.97
N GLY A 37 -7.62 1.26 1.95
CA GLY A 37 -8.25 2.41 1.29
C GLY A 37 -7.90 3.77 1.90
N LEU A 38 -7.30 3.81 3.10
CA LEU A 38 -6.84 5.06 3.70
C LEU A 38 -5.42 5.42 3.25
N THR A 39 -4.51 4.45 3.25
CA THR A 39 -3.08 4.69 2.97
C THR A 39 -2.67 4.40 1.53
N GLY A 40 -3.47 3.63 0.79
CA GLY A 40 -3.12 3.11 -0.54
C GLY A 40 -2.03 2.03 -0.51
N CYS A 41 -1.53 1.65 0.66
CA CYS A 41 -0.58 0.56 0.80
C CYS A 41 -1.30 -0.79 0.87
N CYS A 42 -0.57 -1.88 0.65
CA CYS A 42 -1.13 -3.21 0.88
C CYS A 42 -1.37 -3.42 2.38
N THR A 43 -2.34 -4.26 2.75
CA THR A 43 -2.66 -4.60 4.15
C THR A 43 -1.50 -5.25 4.92
N ASP A 44 -0.47 -5.72 4.23
CA ASP A 44 0.79 -6.23 4.77
C ASP A 44 1.96 -5.25 4.65
N GLU A 45 1.68 -4.00 4.31
CA GLU A 45 2.62 -2.88 4.24
C GLU A 45 2.20 -1.73 5.17
N ASP A 46 3.18 -0.94 5.62
CA ASP A 46 3.01 0.30 6.37
C ASP A 46 3.45 1.48 5.49
N LEU A 47 2.67 2.56 5.53
CA LEU A 47 3.03 3.83 4.92
C LEU A 47 4.06 4.56 5.80
N PHE A 48 5.26 4.79 5.28
CA PHE A 48 6.30 5.57 5.96
C PHE A 48 7.01 6.48 4.96
N GLY A 49 7.10 7.78 5.26
CA GLY A 49 7.77 8.74 4.38
C GLY A 49 7.20 8.80 2.96
N GLY A 50 5.90 8.51 2.79
CA GLY A 50 5.22 8.51 1.48
C GLY A 50 5.44 7.25 0.64
N LEU A 51 6.05 6.20 1.20
CA LEU A 51 6.26 4.91 0.55
C LEU A 51 5.68 3.78 1.39
N CYS A 52 5.23 2.72 0.74
CA CYS A 52 4.74 1.49 1.33
C CYS A 52 5.91 0.51 1.51
N TYR A 53 6.19 0.18 2.77
CA TYR A 53 7.18 -0.80 3.18
C TYR A 53 6.48 -1.99 3.80
N LYS A 54 7.05 -3.18 3.73
CA LYS A 54 6.56 -4.34 4.47
C LYS A 54 6.46 -4.01 5.97
N ARG A 55 5.37 -4.47 6.60
CA ARG A 55 5.14 -4.20 8.02
C ARG A 55 6.30 -4.66 8.89
N CYS A 56 6.70 -3.82 9.84
CA CYS A 56 7.79 -4.11 10.77
C CYS A 56 7.47 -5.33 11.66
N GLU A 57 6.20 -5.52 12.00
CA GLU A 57 5.70 -6.72 12.69
C GLU A 57 6.01 -8.00 11.91
N LEU A 58 5.81 -8.00 10.59
CA LEU A 58 6.06 -9.18 9.73
C LEU A 58 7.57 -9.41 9.53
N LEU A 59 8.36 -8.35 9.40
CA LEU A 59 9.82 -8.44 9.21
C LEU A 59 10.54 -8.96 10.46
N THR A 60 10.04 -8.62 11.64
CA THR A 60 10.71 -8.91 12.92
C THR A 60 10.02 -10.01 13.74
N ASN A 61 9.05 -10.71 13.14
CA ASN A 61 8.22 -11.72 13.82
C ASN A 61 7.57 -11.17 15.11
N GLY A 62 7.04 -9.95 15.04
CA GLY A 62 6.31 -9.28 16.12
C GLY A 62 7.16 -8.60 17.19
N ARG A 63 8.49 -8.66 17.11
CA ARG A 63 9.37 -8.06 18.15
C ARG A 63 9.47 -6.55 18.07
N PHE A 64 9.45 -6.00 16.86
CA PHE A 64 9.55 -4.57 16.59
C PHE A 64 8.42 -4.20 15.61
N ALA A 65 7.24 -3.90 16.13
CA ALA A 65 6.04 -3.69 15.31
C ALA A 65 5.98 -2.33 14.61
N PHE A 66 6.70 -1.33 15.11
CA PHE A 66 6.57 0.07 14.67
C PHE A 66 7.73 0.47 13.77
N ARG A 67 7.46 1.25 12.72
CA ARG A 67 8.51 1.73 11.82
C ARG A 67 8.99 3.11 12.26
N SER A 68 10.30 3.24 12.48
CA SER A 68 10.93 4.53 12.84
C SER A 68 11.80 5.10 11.72
N ALA A 69 12.29 4.25 10.80
CA ALA A 69 13.04 4.65 9.61
C ALA A 69 12.82 3.66 8.44
N PRO A 70 13.32 3.96 7.22
CA PRO A 70 13.16 3.07 6.06
C PRO A 70 13.72 1.66 6.28
N ASN A 71 14.81 1.53 7.04
CA ASN A 71 15.45 0.25 7.35
C ASN A 71 15.44 -0.07 8.85
N THR A 72 14.62 0.62 9.63
CA THR A 72 14.62 0.52 11.10
C THR A 72 13.22 0.34 11.63
N CYS A 73 13.04 -0.75 12.36
CA CYS A 73 11.86 -1.07 13.13
C CYS A 73 12.12 -0.82 14.62
N CYS A 74 11.05 -0.63 15.37
CA CYS A 74 11.03 -0.26 16.77
C CYS A 74 9.95 -1.03 17.52
N ASN A 75 10.17 -1.28 18.81
CA ASN A 75 9.24 -2.02 19.65
C ASN A 75 8.19 -1.12 20.34
N SER A 76 8.29 0.20 20.18
CA SER A 76 7.37 1.18 20.74
C SER A 76 6.81 2.11 19.66
N ALA A 77 5.56 2.54 19.82
CA ALA A 77 4.93 3.53 18.98
C ALA A 77 5.50 4.95 19.23
N VAL A 78 6.11 5.16 20.39
CA VAL A 78 6.72 6.45 20.76
C VAL A 78 8.11 6.50 20.12
N LEU A 79 8.31 7.39 19.14
CA LEU A 79 9.58 7.52 18.42
C LEU A 79 10.78 7.77 19.33
N ALA A 80 10.59 8.44 20.48
CA ALA A 80 11.65 8.67 21.47
C ALA A 80 12.17 7.36 22.08
N ASP A 81 11.30 6.36 22.25
CA ASP A 81 11.69 5.06 22.82
C ASP A 81 12.57 4.27 21.84
N CYS A 82 12.44 4.53 20.54
CA CYS A 82 13.26 3.87 19.51
C CYS A 82 14.75 4.25 19.57
N TRP A 83 15.06 5.38 20.21
CA TRP A 83 16.42 5.83 20.48
C TRP A 83 17.01 5.23 21.76
N LEU A 84 16.21 4.51 22.54
CA LEU A 84 16.71 3.73 23.66
C LEU A 84 17.44 2.50 23.14
N TRP A 85 18.50 2.12 23.85
CA TRP A 85 19.31 0.96 23.49
C TRP A 85 18.44 -0.31 23.47
N GLY A 86 18.40 -0.99 22.32
CA GLY A 86 17.73 -2.30 22.17
C GLY A 86 16.24 -2.21 21.86
N SER A 87 15.70 -0.99 21.78
CA SER A 87 14.32 -0.73 21.38
C SER A 87 14.13 -0.60 19.87
N SER A 88 15.23 -0.56 19.11
CA SER A 88 15.22 -0.53 17.65
C SER A 88 16.04 -1.68 17.05
N ALA A 89 15.57 -2.16 15.91
CA ALA A 89 16.24 -3.13 15.07
C ALA A 89 16.37 -2.58 13.66
N SER A 90 17.60 -2.51 13.17
CA SER A 90 17.91 -2.09 11.80
C SER A 90 18.49 -3.26 11.01
N ASN A 91 18.07 -3.43 9.77
CA ASN A 91 18.62 -4.44 8.87
C ASN A 91 18.60 -3.92 7.43
N GLY A 92 19.73 -4.05 6.74
CA GLY A 92 19.89 -3.59 5.36
C GLY A 92 20.14 -2.10 5.22
N ILE A 93 20.47 -1.69 3.99
CA ILE A 93 20.64 -0.29 3.57
C ILE A 93 19.87 -0.10 2.27
N GLY A 94 19.16 1.03 2.14
CA GLY A 94 18.36 1.31 0.94
C GLY A 94 17.20 0.34 0.79
N CYS A 95 17.13 -0.37 -0.34
CA CYS A 95 16.08 -1.33 -0.69
C CYS A 95 16.37 -2.76 -0.24
N GLU A 96 17.22 -2.95 0.77
CA GLU A 96 17.59 -4.27 1.30
C GLU A 96 17.13 -4.42 2.75
N GLY A 97 17.05 -5.65 3.25
CA GLY A 97 16.66 -5.91 4.64
C GLY A 97 15.24 -5.44 4.96
N TYR A 98 15.10 -4.42 5.79
CA TYR A 98 13.80 -3.88 6.22
C TYR A 98 13.23 -2.79 5.29
N GLY A 99 14.00 -2.33 4.32
CA GLY A 99 13.63 -1.33 3.31
C GLY A 99 12.91 -1.90 2.10
N VAL A 100 12.18 -3.00 2.30
CA VAL A 100 11.53 -3.75 1.23
C VAL A 100 10.01 -3.65 1.27
N SER A 101 9.38 -3.82 0.12
CA SER A 101 7.95 -4.08 -0.06
C SER A 101 7.60 -5.53 0.30
N SER A 102 6.32 -5.81 0.56
CA SER A 102 5.85 -7.18 0.83
C SER A 102 6.16 -8.17 -0.30
N SER A 103 6.17 -7.69 -1.55
CA SER A 103 6.50 -8.49 -2.73
C SER A 103 8.01 -8.67 -2.98
N GLY A 104 8.89 -8.16 -2.11
CA GLY A 104 10.33 -8.50 -2.13
C GLY A 104 11.21 -7.64 -3.04
N GLY A 105 10.94 -6.33 -3.12
CA GLY A 105 11.83 -5.34 -3.78
C GLY A 105 11.83 -4.02 -3.02
N CYS A 106 12.26 -2.91 -3.63
CA CYS A 106 12.17 -1.58 -3.02
C CYS A 106 10.75 -1.26 -2.53
N ALA A 107 10.67 -0.44 -1.47
CA ALA A 107 9.42 0.22 -1.07
C ALA A 107 8.76 0.94 -2.26
N GLN A 108 7.44 0.91 -2.29
CA GLN A 108 6.65 1.36 -3.43
C GLN A 108 5.87 2.62 -3.11
N PHE A 109 5.43 3.34 -4.12
CA PHE A 109 4.45 4.40 -3.91
C PHE A 109 3.09 3.80 -3.52
N PRO A 110 2.33 4.47 -2.64
CA PRO A 110 0.96 4.08 -2.35
C PRO A 110 0.13 4.11 -3.64
N CYS A 111 -0.84 3.21 -3.70
CA CYS A 111 -1.78 3.14 -4.80
C CYS A 111 -2.56 4.45 -4.86
N SER A 112 -2.61 5.07 -6.03
CA SER A 112 -3.42 6.25 -6.26
C SER A 112 -4.78 5.80 -6.78
N HIS A 113 -5.80 5.89 -5.92
CA HIS A 113 -7.18 5.84 -6.38
C HIS A 113 -7.48 7.20 -7.01
N THR A 114 -7.31 7.31 -8.33
CA THR A 114 -7.92 8.41 -9.07
C THR A 114 -9.31 7.97 -9.51
N GLU A 115 -10.35 8.63 -9.02
CA GLU A 115 -11.69 8.52 -9.60
C GLU A 115 -11.61 8.97 -11.06
N GLN A 116 -11.61 8.03 -12.00
CA GLN A 116 -11.62 8.32 -13.43
C GLN A 116 -13.00 8.02 -13.98
N THR A 117 -13.68 9.04 -14.50
CA THR A 117 -14.85 8.85 -15.35
C THR A 117 -14.37 8.32 -16.70
N LEU A 118 -14.54 7.01 -16.91
CA LEU A 118 -14.22 6.33 -18.17
C LEU A 118 -15.50 5.98 -18.93
N ASP A 119 -15.47 6.06 -20.26
CA ASP A 119 -16.56 5.59 -21.09
C ASP A 119 -16.62 4.04 -21.14
N TYR A 120 -17.64 3.50 -21.80
CA TYR A 120 -17.80 2.04 -21.98
C TYR A 120 -16.68 1.39 -22.81
N THR A 121 -15.78 2.17 -23.42
CA THR A 121 -14.58 1.70 -24.11
C THR A 121 -13.31 1.81 -23.26
N GLY A 122 -13.41 2.34 -22.03
CA GLY A 122 -12.28 2.54 -21.12
C GLY A 122 -11.46 3.80 -21.41
N LYS A 123 -12.03 4.78 -22.11
CA LYS A 123 -11.39 6.06 -22.43
C LYS A 123 -11.85 7.17 -21.47
N SER A 124 -10.94 8.04 -21.04
CA SER A 124 -11.26 9.23 -20.22
C SER A 124 -12.40 10.04 -20.85
N ILE A 125 -13.41 10.39 -20.04
CA ILE A 125 -14.53 11.25 -20.42
C ILE A 125 -14.20 12.74 -20.20
N VAL A 126 -13.07 13.05 -19.55
CA VAL A 126 -12.47 14.40 -19.50
C VAL A 126 -11.41 14.59 -20.57
#